data_AF-A0A524GHY6-F1
#
_entry.id   AF-A0A524GHY6-F1
#
_cell.length_a   1.000
_cell.length_b   1.000
_cell.length_c   1.000
_cell.angle_alpha   90.00
_cell.angle_beta   90.00
_cell.angle_gamma   90.00
#
_symmetry.space_group_name_H-M   'P 1'
#
loop_
_entity.id
_entity.type
_entity.pdbx_description
1 polymer ?
#
loop_
_entity_poly.entity_id
_entity_poly.type
_entity_poly.pdbx_seq_one_letter_code
_entity_poly.pdbx_strand_id
1 'polypeptide(L)'
;MKLTKQTGANQNVVQLFSVFHDSRRYSEHLDPNHGPRGAELATQLQKAHFPLLTDEEFALLHMACCLHTKASTHENITVQTCFDADRLDLGRVGKVPKPEYLCTDAAKSEEMIAWAYKRSVRGAVPDNVLGRSILQVG
;
A
#
# COMPACT_ATOMS: atom_id res chain seq x y z
N MET A 1 3.85 -6.42 -5.75
CA MET A 1 3.88 -7.24 -6.99
C MET A 1 3.42 -8.69 -6.80
N LYS A 2 3.85 -9.47 -5.79
CA LYS A 2 3.31 -10.84 -5.62
C LYS A 2 1.80 -10.84 -5.34
N LEU A 3 1.35 -10.07 -4.33
CA LEU A 3 -0.04 -10.02 -3.92
C LEU A 3 -0.98 -9.49 -5.02
N THR A 4 -0.61 -8.41 -5.70
CA THR A 4 -1.39 -7.84 -6.82
C THR A 4 -1.65 -8.84 -7.95
N LYS A 5 -0.71 -9.74 -8.23
CA LYS A 5 -0.90 -10.80 -9.24
C LYS A 5 -1.93 -11.86 -8.80
N GLN A 6 -2.01 -12.13 -7.49
CA GLN A 6 -2.95 -13.11 -6.95
C GLN A 6 -4.35 -12.53 -6.74
N THR A 7 -4.45 -11.24 -6.41
CA THR A 7 -5.74 -10.57 -6.18
C THR A 7 -6.33 -9.93 -7.43
N GLY A 8 -5.54 -9.72 -8.49
CA GLY A 8 -5.95 -8.95 -9.66
C GLY A 8 -6.04 -7.43 -9.40
N ALA A 9 -5.55 -6.96 -8.25
CA ALA A 9 -5.55 -5.55 -7.90
C ALA A 9 -4.71 -4.70 -8.85
N ASN A 10 -5.10 -3.44 -9.02
CA ASN A 10 -4.35 -2.48 -9.81
C ASN A 10 -2.95 -2.26 -9.19
N GLN A 11 -1.92 -2.68 -9.91
CA GLN A 11 -0.55 -2.61 -9.45
C GLN A 11 -0.06 -1.18 -9.23
N ASN A 12 -0.42 -0.23 -10.10
CA ASN A 12 0.05 1.16 -10.01
C ASN A 12 -0.42 1.77 -8.69
N VAL A 13 -1.68 1.55 -8.33
CA VAL A 13 -2.27 2.05 -7.08
C VAL A 13 -1.56 1.45 -5.86
N VAL A 14 -1.36 0.12 -5.82
CA VAL A 14 -0.70 -0.54 -4.69
C VAL A 14 0.76 -0.11 -4.55
N GLN A 15 1.44 0.14 -5.68
CA GLN A 15 2.80 0.66 -5.70
C GLN A 15 2.88 2.09 -5.14
N LEU A 16 2.05 3.01 -5.64
CA LEU A 16 2.04 4.38 -5.13
C LEU A 16 1.57 4.45 -3.68
N PHE A 17 0.62 3.59 -3.27
CA PHE A 17 0.21 3.48 -1.87
C PHE A 17 1.41 3.16 -0.97
N SER A 18 2.29 2.23 -1.38
CA SER A 18 3.49 1.90 -0.60
C SER A 18 4.45 3.09 -0.42
N VAL A 19 4.43 4.07 -1.32
CA VAL A 19 5.19 5.32 -1.19
C VAL A 19 4.50 6.29 -0.24
N PHE A 20 3.18 6.45 -0.37
CA PHE A 20 2.48 7.58 0.22
C PHE A 20 1.87 7.34 1.59
N HIS A 21 1.37 6.13 1.89
CA HIS A 21 0.52 5.89 3.08
C HIS A 21 1.16 6.35 4.40
N ASP A 22 2.47 6.17 4.53
CA ASP A 22 3.27 6.54 5.70
C ASP A 22 4.21 7.74 5.48
N SER A 23 4.26 8.32 4.28
CA SER A 23 5.21 9.39 3.91
C SER A 23 5.11 10.67 4.75
N ARG A 24 3.99 10.86 5.45
CA ARG A 24 3.70 12.02 6.30
C ARG A 24 3.36 11.61 7.74
N ARG A 25 3.97 10.52 8.20
CA ARG A 25 3.99 10.10 9.61
C ARG A 25 4.85 11.06 10.42
N TYR A 26 4.30 11.57 11.52
CA TYR A 26 5.00 12.43 12.47
C TYR A 26 5.42 11.68 13.73
N SER A 27 4.76 10.55 14.02
CA SER A 27 5.07 9.70 15.18
C SER A 27 4.78 8.22 14.88
N GLU A 28 5.58 7.34 15.48
CA GLU A 28 5.37 5.89 15.51
C GLU A 28 4.28 5.47 16.54
N HIS A 29 3.84 6.41 17.38
CA HIS A 29 2.81 6.18 18.39
C HIS A 29 1.41 6.55 17.86
N LEU A 30 0.78 7.60 18.40
CA LEU A 30 -0.53 8.05 17.96
C LEU A 30 -0.38 9.07 16.83
N ASP A 31 -0.77 8.66 15.64
CA ASP A 31 -0.82 9.56 14.49
C ASP A 31 -1.99 9.22 13.56
N PRO A 32 -3.25 9.43 13.94
CA PRO A 32 -4.41 8.99 13.16
C PRO A 32 -4.55 9.66 11.77
N ASN A 33 -3.73 10.67 11.49
CA ASN A 33 -3.80 11.49 10.30
C ASN A 33 -2.60 11.30 9.34
N HIS A 34 -1.67 10.36 9.59
CA HIS A 34 -0.57 10.10 8.65
C HIS A 34 -1.06 9.71 7.26
N GLY A 35 -2.02 8.78 7.17
CA GLY A 35 -2.64 8.36 5.93
C GLY A 35 -3.28 9.52 5.14
N PRO A 36 -4.20 10.30 5.74
CA PRO A 36 -4.74 11.50 5.12
C PRO A 36 -3.69 12.52 4.67
N ARG A 37 -2.64 12.76 5.46
CA ARG A 37 -1.55 13.66 5.03
C ARG A 37 -0.74 13.07 3.87
N GLY A 38 -0.55 11.75 3.83
CA GLY A 38 0.07 11.06 2.70
C GLY A 38 -0.77 11.16 1.41
N ALA A 39 -2.09 11.06 1.53
CA ALA A 39 -3.02 11.27 0.42
C ALA A 39 -2.94 12.71 -0.12
N GLU A 40 -2.89 13.70 0.78
CA GLU A 40 -2.72 15.11 0.41
C GLU A 40 -1.39 15.35 -0.30
N LEU A 41 -0.29 14.72 0.15
CA LEU A 41 0.98 14.77 -0.56
C LEU A 41 0.87 14.17 -1.97
N ALA A 42 0.15 13.05 -2.12
CA ALA A 42 -0.08 12.45 -3.43
C ALA A 42 -0.84 13.41 -4.37
N THR A 43 -1.85 14.13 -3.86
CA THR A 43 -2.58 15.17 -4.61
C THR A 43 -1.65 16.27 -5.13
N GLN A 44 -0.75 16.74 -4.28
CA GLN A 44 0.20 17.81 -4.63
C GLN A 44 1.19 17.38 -5.72
N LEU A 45 1.57 16.10 -5.73
CA LEU A 45 2.57 15.57 -6.66
C LEU A 45 1.97 14.95 -7.93
N GLN A 46 0.69 14.56 -7.92
CA GLN A 46 0.03 13.82 -9.01
C GLN A 46 0.28 14.45 -10.39
N LYS A 47 -0.08 15.74 -10.55
CA LYS A 47 -0.04 16.41 -11.86
C LYS A 47 1.37 16.57 -12.41
N ALA A 48 2.37 16.72 -11.54
CA ALA A 48 3.75 16.96 -11.95
C ALA A 48 4.53 15.66 -12.18
N HIS A 49 4.25 14.61 -11.41
CA HIS A 49 5.08 13.42 -11.36
C HIS A 49 4.40 12.14 -11.81
N PHE A 50 3.07 12.09 -11.83
CA PHE A 50 2.30 10.89 -12.18
C PHE A 50 1.25 11.17 -13.28
N PRO A 51 1.66 11.75 -14.43
CA PRO A 51 0.71 12.18 -15.48
C PRO A 51 -0.04 11.01 -16.14
N LEU A 52 0.43 9.77 -15.96
CA LEU A 52 -0.18 8.55 -16.52
C LEU A 52 -1.18 7.88 -15.56
N LEU A 53 -1.35 8.40 -14.35
CA LEU A 53 -2.31 7.88 -13.38
C LEU A 53 -3.72 8.38 -13.70
N THR A 54 -4.68 7.49 -13.90
CA THR A 54 -6.06 7.89 -14.19
C THR A 54 -6.73 8.48 -12.94
N ASP A 55 -7.82 9.23 -13.15
CA ASP A 55 -8.61 9.78 -12.03
C ASP A 55 -9.18 8.67 -11.12
N GLU A 56 -9.56 7.53 -11.71
CA GLU A 56 -10.04 6.36 -10.95
C GLU A 56 -8.92 5.73 -10.12
N GLU A 57 -7.73 5.53 -10.71
CA GLU A 57 -6.57 5.02 -9.97
C GLU A 57 -6.17 5.97 -8.83
N PHE A 58 -6.20 7.27 -9.08
CA PHE A 58 -5.91 8.27 -8.07
C PHE A 58 -6.95 8.28 -6.93
N ALA A 59 -8.23 8.15 -7.26
CA ALA A 59 -9.28 8.03 -6.25
C ALA A 59 -9.07 6.79 -5.36
N LEU A 60 -8.72 5.64 -5.94
CA LEU A 60 -8.40 4.43 -5.19
C LEU A 60 -7.15 4.61 -4.30
N LEU A 61 -6.10 5.26 -4.81
CA LEU A 61 -4.91 5.59 -4.03
C LEU A 61 -5.25 6.48 -2.84
N HIS A 62 -6.00 7.55 -3.07
CA HIS A 62 -6.40 8.49 -2.04
C HIS A 62 -7.24 7.81 -0.96
N MET A 63 -8.23 7.00 -1.35
CA MET A 63 -9.04 6.21 -0.41
C MET A 63 -8.19 5.23 0.40
N ALA A 64 -7.29 4.49 -0.26
CA ALA A 64 -6.41 3.54 0.42
C ALA A 64 -5.55 4.23 1.49
N CYS A 65 -4.88 5.35 1.14
CA CYS A 65 -4.09 6.12 2.09
C CYS A 65 -4.94 6.61 3.28
N CYS A 66 -6.11 7.19 3.03
CA CYS A 66 -6.97 7.75 4.09
C CYS A 66 -7.51 6.70 5.07
N LEU A 67 -7.72 5.46 4.63
CA LEU A 67 -8.48 4.46 5.37
C LEU A 67 -7.66 3.29 5.92
N HIS A 68 -6.40 3.09 5.51
CA HIS A 68 -5.65 1.86 5.82
C HIS A 68 -5.53 1.50 7.31
N THR A 69 -5.54 2.50 8.21
CA THR A 69 -5.54 2.30 9.67
C THR A 69 -6.92 2.46 10.34
N LYS A 70 -7.94 2.87 9.58
CA LYS A 70 -9.28 3.19 10.11
C LYS A 70 -10.33 2.14 9.76
N ALA A 71 -10.17 1.47 8.62
CA ALA A 71 -11.10 0.47 8.12
C ALA A 71 -10.53 -0.94 8.24
N SER A 72 -11.36 -1.91 8.62
CA SER A 72 -10.98 -3.33 8.62
C SER A 72 -10.89 -3.90 7.21
N THR A 73 -11.76 -3.47 6.29
CA THR A 73 -11.81 -3.89 4.89
C THR A 73 -12.43 -2.81 3.99
N HIS A 74 -12.56 -3.07 2.70
CA HIS A 74 -13.16 -2.18 1.69
C HIS A 74 -13.85 -2.99 0.58
N GLU A 75 -14.81 -2.41 -0.15
CA GLU A 75 -15.49 -3.11 -1.27
C GLU A 75 -14.58 -3.35 -2.48
N ASN A 76 -13.70 -2.40 -2.79
CA ASN A 76 -12.76 -2.50 -3.89
C ASN A 76 -11.52 -3.36 -3.55
N ILE A 77 -11.25 -4.38 -4.38
CA ILE A 77 -10.14 -5.34 -4.21
C ILE A 77 -8.75 -4.68 -4.22
N THR A 78 -8.58 -3.56 -4.93
CA THR A 78 -7.32 -2.80 -4.96
C THR A 78 -7.06 -2.14 -3.62
N VAL A 79 -8.08 -1.51 -3.02
CA VAL A 79 -7.97 -0.89 -1.70
C VAL A 79 -7.72 -1.95 -0.62
N GLN A 80 -8.42 -3.08 -0.67
CA GLN A 80 -8.13 -4.23 0.20
C GLN A 80 -6.68 -4.70 0.07
N THR A 81 -6.18 -4.81 -1.15
CA THR A 81 -4.79 -5.23 -1.41
C THR A 81 -3.78 -4.22 -0.87
N CYS A 82 -4.07 -2.92 -0.91
CA CYS A 82 -3.24 -1.90 -0.25
C CYS A 82 -3.18 -2.13 1.27
N PHE A 83 -4.34 -2.36 1.92
CA PHE A 83 -4.39 -2.61 3.36
C PHE A 83 -3.62 -3.88 3.73
N ASP A 84 -3.79 -4.94 2.95
CA ASP A 84 -3.08 -6.20 3.13
C ASP A 84 -1.57 -6.00 2.97
N ALA A 85 -1.12 -5.21 1.99
CA ALA A 85 0.29 -4.95 1.78
C ALA A 85 0.95 -4.25 2.98
N ASP A 86 0.30 -3.24 3.57
CA ASP A 86 0.79 -2.58 4.78
C ASP A 86 0.82 -3.55 5.99
N ARG A 87 -0.28 -4.29 6.21
CA ARG A 87 -0.41 -5.21 7.34
C ARG A 87 0.55 -6.40 7.25
N LEU A 88 0.82 -6.90 6.04
CA LEU A 88 1.81 -7.96 5.81
C LEU A 88 3.25 -7.49 6.04
N ASP A 89 3.50 -6.18 6.00
CA ASP A 89 4.81 -5.58 6.20
C ASP A 89 5.11 -5.27 7.69
N LEU A 90 4.20 -5.60 8.60
CA LEU A 90 4.34 -5.37 10.04
C LEU A 90 5.51 -6.13 10.70
N GLY A 91 6.09 -7.12 10.03
CA GLY A 91 7.30 -7.80 10.51
C GLY A 91 8.49 -6.85 10.66
N ARG A 92 8.54 -5.74 9.92
CA ARG A 92 9.56 -4.69 10.05
C ARG A 92 9.58 -4.04 11.44
N VAL A 93 8.43 -4.04 12.13
CA VAL A 93 8.25 -3.51 13.49
C VAL A 93 8.06 -4.62 14.54
N GLY A 94 8.50 -5.85 14.21
CA GLY A 94 8.49 -6.97 15.14
C GLY A 94 7.11 -7.62 15.36
N LYS A 95 6.12 -7.36 14.51
CA LYS A 95 4.78 -7.95 14.62
C LYS A 95 4.55 -9.01 13.54
N VAL A 96 4.03 -10.16 13.94
CA VAL A 96 3.62 -11.22 12.99
C VAL A 96 2.22 -10.86 12.46
N PRO A 97 2.03 -10.72 11.13
CA PRO A 97 0.71 -10.50 10.55
C PRO A 97 -0.22 -11.66 10.88
N LYS A 98 -1.47 -11.38 11.20
CA LYS A 98 -2.47 -12.40 11.51
C LYS A 98 -3.59 -12.43 10.46
N PRO A 99 -4.04 -13.61 9.99
CA PRO A 99 -5.05 -13.72 8.95
C PRO A 99 -6.35 -12.96 9.23
N GLU A 100 -6.79 -12.87 10.50
CA GLU A 100 -8.03 -12.19 10.90
C GLU A 100 -8.02 -10.67 10.66
N TYR A 101 -6.83 -10.07 10.49
CA TYR A 101 -6.68 -8.65 10.17
C TYR A 101 -6.45 -8.41 8.67
N LEU A 102 -6.41 -9.45 7.86
CA LEU A 102 -6.21 -9.34 6.41
C LEU A 102 -7.56 -9.39 5.68
N CYS A 103 -7.63 -8.73 4.54
CA CYS A 103 -8.80 -8.58 3.71
C CYS A 103 -8.96 -9.78 2.77
N THR A 104 -7.97 -10.03 1.92
CA THR A 104 -8.06 -10.99 0.81
C THR A 104 -7.63 -12.41 1.18
N ASP A 105 -8.22 -13.42 0.55
CA ASP A 105 -7.82 -14.82 0.77
C ASP A 105 -6.36 -15.08 0.39
N ALA A 106 -5.88 -14.40 -0.67
CA ALA A 106 -4.49 -14.42 -1.07
C ALA A 106 -3.55 -13.93 0.06
N ALA A 107 -3.91 -12.83 0.72
CA ALA A 107 -3.14 -12.30 1.85
C ALA A 107 -3.21 -13.20 3.08
N LYS A 108 -4.37 -13.82 3.34
CA LYS A 108 -4.61 -14.70 4.49
C LYS A 108 -3.85 -16.02 4.44
N SER A 109 -3.39 -16.45 3.26
CA SER A 109 -2.67 -17.72 3.11
C SER A 109 -1.39 -17.75 3.97
N GLU A 110 -1.15 -18.90 4.62
CA GLU A 110 0.05 -19.10 5.44
C GLU A 110 1.34 -18.87 4.65
N GLU A 111 1.36 -19.29 3.38
CA GLU A 111 2.49 -19.08 2.47
C GLU A 111 2.76 -17.58 2.25
N MET A 112 1.72 -16.78 2.00
CA MET A 112 1.88 -15.34 1.79
C MET A 112 2.37 -14.66 3.06
N ILE A 113 1.79 -14.98 4.22
CA ILE A 113 2.19 -14.40 5.50
C ILE A 113 3.65 -14.74 5.81
N ALA A 114 4.05 -16.01 5.68
CA ALA A 114 5.42 -16.44 5.94
C ALA A 114 6.41 -15.77 4.97
N TRP A 115 6.06 -15.68 3.68
CA TRP A 115 6.87 -15.01 2.67
C TRP A 115 7.04 -13.51 2.96
N ALA A 116 5.94 -12.81 3.29
CA ALA A 116 5.97 -11.38 3.55
C ALA A 116 6.69 -11.06 4.87
N TYR A 117 6.45 -11.83 5.92
CA TYR A 117 7.13 -11.68 7.21
C TYR A 117 8.65 -11.80 7.06
N LYS A 118 9.14 -12.84 6.37
CA LYS A 118 10.59 -13.03 6.14
C LYS A 118 11.22 -11.87 5.37
N ARG A 119 10.47 -11.18 4.51
CA ARG A 119 10.95 -10.02 3.75
C ARG A 119 10.95 -8.75 4.59
N SER A 120 9.88 -8.50 5.35
CA SER A 120 9.72 -7.29 6.15
C SER A 120 10.73 -7.22 7.30
N VAL A 121 11.03 -8.35 7.96
CA VAL A 121 12.10 -8.41 8.98
C VAL A 121 13.50 -8.12 8.44
N ARG A 122 13.72 -8.24 7.12
CA ARG A 122 15.00 -7.95 6.46
C ARG A 122 15.07 -6.52 5.91
N GLY A 123 14.01 -5.72 6.03
CA GLY A 123 13.93 -4.39 5.43
C GLY A 123 14.00 -4.40 3.90
N ALA A 124 13.50 -5.46 3.26
CA ALA A 124 13.58 -5.58 1.80
C ALA A 124 12.64 -4.59 1.11
N VAL A 125 13.20 -3.64 0.36
CA VAL A 125 12.43 -2.68 -0.46
C VAL A 125 12.11 -3.31 -1.82
N PRO A 126 10.91 -3.09 -2.40
CA PRO A 126 10.59 -3.55 -3.75
C PRO A 126 11.38 -2.79 -4.82
N ASP A 127 11.78 -3.47 -5.89
CA ASP A 127 12.29 -2.80 -7.08
C ASP A 127 11.16 -2.05 -7.82
N ASN A 128 11.51 -0.94 -8.47
CA ASN A 128 10.61 -0.16 -9.34
C ASN A 128 9.28 0.27 -8.65
N VAL A 129 9.38 0.88 -7.47
CA VAL A 129 8.22 1.30 -6.66
C VAL A 129 7.33 2.33 -7.37
N LEU A 130 7.86 3.10 -8.32
CA LEU A 130 7.07 4.10 -9.07
C LEU A 130 6.44 3.54 -10.37
N GLY A 131 6.71 2.28 -10.70
CA GLY A 131 6.06 1.57 -11.78
C GLY A 131 6.16 2.28 -13.14
N ARG A 132 5.06 2.24 -13.91
CA ARG A 132 4.91 2.95 -15.20
C ARG A 132 4.23 4.31 -15.04
N SER A 133 3.95 4.74 -13.81
CA SER A 133 3.21 5.98 -13.55
C SER A 133 4.06 7.23 -13.80
N ILE A 134 5.38 7.06 -13.87
CA ILE A 134 6.35 8.09 -14.26
C ILE A 134 6.66 7.97 -15.76
N LEU A 135 6.94 9.10 -16.42
CA LEU A 135 7.54 9.07 -17.74
C LEU A 135 8.94 8.44 -17.63
N GLN A 136 9.23 7.42 -18.45
CA GLN A 136 10.60 6.99 -18.64
C GLN A 136 11.31 8.09 -19.43
N VAL A 137 12.14 8.87 -18.75
CA VAL A 137 13.10 9.74 -19.44
C VAL A 137 14.17 8.80 -20.01
N GLY A 138 14.13 8.61 -21.33
CA GLY A 138 15.19 7.93 -22.08
C GLY A 138 16.43 8.79 -22.21
#